data_AF-A0A4S2AEF6-F1
#
_entry.id   AF-A0A4S2AEF6-F1
#
_cell.length_a   1.000
_cell.length_b   1.000
_cell.length_c   1.000
_cell.angle_alpha   90.00
_cell.angle_beta   90.00
_cell.angle_gamma   90.00
#
_symmetry.space_group_name_H-M   'P 1'
#
loop_
_entity.id
_entity.type
_entity.pdbx_description
1 polymer ?
#
loop_
_entity_poly.entity_id
_entity_poly.type
_entity_poly.pdbx_seq_one_letter_code
_entity_poly.pdbx_strand_id
1 'polypeptide(L)'
;MKIKFFEKNGVIDEKAIMAGVYQFKIGLVGDEEDNYLLLYIGESYSMIQRCGFHLYNIFQNPTYFGLSHKHLTNDKLQLIVEIYESISFEKEISNEERDKILRDKEREVIIEKQPLSQCSANDDLRENRVEIVGSAIEQLLNKQ
;
A
#
# COMPACT_ATOMS: atom_id res chain seq x y z
N MET A 1 -4.60 -14.59 6.16
CA MET A 1 -4.90 -13.37 5.38
C MET A 1 -4.81 -13.67 3.90
N LYS A 2 -5.82 -13.27 3.12
CA LYS A 2 -5.79 -13.33 1.65
C LYS A 2 -5.04 -12.12 1.09
N ILE A 3 -4.48 -12.25 -0.11
CA ILE A 3 -3.79 -11.15 -0.80
C ILE A 3 -4.38 -11.00 -2.19
N LYS A 4 -4.76 -9.76 -2.57
CA LYS A 4 -4.97 -9.36 -3.96
C LYS A 4 -3.79 -8.50 -4.37
N PHE A 5 -3.09 -8.89 -5.43
CA PHE A 5 -1.84 -8.25 -5.84
C PHE A 5 -1.92 -7.77 -7.29
N PHE A 6 -2.19 -6.47 -7.46
CA PHE A 6 -2.43 -5.82 -8.75
C PHE A 6 -3.46 -6.55 -9.61
N GLU A 7 -4.46 -7.18 -8.99
CA GLU A 7 -5.42 -8.01 -9.71
C GLU A 7 -6.46 -7.14 -10.44
N LYS A 8 -6.64 -7.41 -11.73
CA LYS A 8 -7.67 -6.81 -12.56
C LYS A 8 -8.20 -7.86 -13.53
N ASN A 9 -9.50 -8.12 -13.50
CA ASN A 9 -10.15 -9.14 -14.32
C ASN A 9 -9.48 -10.54 -14.21
N GLY A 10 -9.01 -10.91 -13.01
CA GLY A 10 -8.39 -12.21 -12.73
C GLY A 10 -6.94 -12.37 -13.23
N VAL A 11 -6.31 -11.30 -13.71
CA VAL A 11 -4.89 -11.27 -14.10
C VAL A 11 -4.19 -10.09 -13.43
N ILE A 12 -2.86 -10.02 -13.52
CA ILE A 12 -2.09 -8.86 -13.07
C ILE A 12 -2.36 -7.69 -14.03
N ASP A 13 -2.66 -6.50 -13.51
CA ASP A 13 -2.75 -5.27 -14.29
C ASP A 13 -1.35 -4.95 -14.86
N GLU A 14 -1.24 -4.96 -16.19
CA GLU A 14 0.00 -4.68 -16.92
C GLU A 14 0.63 -3.34 -16.56
N LYS A 15 -0.19 -2.36 -16.13
CA LYS A 15 0.29 -1.05 -15.68
C LYS A 15 1.12 -1.16 -14.39
N ALA A 16 1.02 -2.24 -13.63
CA ALA A 16 1.82 -2.46 -12.43
C ALA A 16 3.31 -2.61 -12.73
N ILE A 17 3.67 -2.96 -13.97
CA ILE A 17 5.06 -3.03 -14.43
C ILE A 17 5.64 -1.62 -14.64
N MET A 18 4.78 -0.62 -14.84
CA MET A 18 5.18 0.75 -15.14
C MET A 18 5.46 1.56 -13.88
N ALA A 19 5.94 2.79 -14.10
CA ALA A 19 6.13 3.76 -13.05
C ALA A 19 4.80 4.27 -12.50
N GLY A 20 4.77 4.64 -11.23
CA GLY A 20 3.56 5.17 -10.62
C GLY A 20 3.58 5.17 -9.10
N VAL A 21 2.42 5.53 -8.56
CA VAL A 21 2.10 5.48 -7.13
C VAL A 21 1.22 4.25 -6.89
N TYR A 22 1.55 3.46 -5.89
CA TYR A 22 0.82 2.28 -5.46
C TYR A 22 0.32 2.44 -4.03
N GLN A 23 -0.63 1.59 -3.65
CA GLN A 23 -1.16 1.57 -2.30
C GLN A 23 -1.37 0.17 -1.75
N PHE A 24 -1.21 0.06 -0.42
CA PHE A 24 -1.57 -1.10 0.37
C PHE A 24 -2.81 -0.78 1.20
N LYS A 25 -3.86 -1.57 1.07
CA LYS A 25 -5.10 -1.46 1.85
C LYS A 25 -5.36 -2.77 2.60
N ILE A 26 -6.00 -2.71 3.76
CA ILE A 26 -6.44 -3.92 4.50
C ILE A 26 -7.90 -3.81 4.90
N GLY A 27 -8.63 -4.90 4.74
CA GLY A 27 -10.06 -4.96 5.06
C GLY A 27 -10.56 -6.39 5.23
N LEU A 28 -11.88 -6.53 5.28
CA LEU A 28 -12.53 -7.83 5.42
C LEU A 28 -12.77 -8.48 4.05
N VAL A 29 -12.52 -9.79 3.97
CA VAL A 29 -12.82 -10.58 2.77
C VAL A 29 -14.30 -10.45 2.44
N GLY A 30 -14.60 -10.00 1.22
CA GLY A 30 -15.97 -9.86 0.71
C GLY A 30 -16.65 -8.53 1.01
N ASP A 31 -15.97 -7.62 1.73
CA ASP A 31 -16.45 -6.26 1.99
C ASP A 31 -16.19 -5.33 0.79
N GLU A 32 -16.88 -4.18 0.76
CA GLU A 32 -16.67 -3.13 -0.22
C GLU A 32 -15.30 -2.47 -0.02
N GLU A 33 -14.58 -2.15 -1.11
CA GLU A 33 -13.22 -1.63 -1.01
C GLU A 33 -13.12 -0.26 -0.31
N ASP A 34 -14.20 0.52 -0.32
CA ASP A 34 -14.30 1.81 0.39
C ASP A 34 -14.22 1.64 1.92
N ASN A 35 -14.51 0.45 2.44
CA ASN A 35 -14.37 0.12 3.86
C ASN A 35 -12.95 -0.29 4.24
N TYR A 36 -12.04 -0.44 3.27
CA TYR A 36 -10.68 -0.86 3.54
C TYR A 36 -9.85 0.28 4.12
N LEU A 37 -9.03 -0.06 5.10
CA LEU A 37 -8.10 0.86 5.74
C LEU A 37 -6.87 1.02 4.85
N LEU A 38 -6.54 2.26 4.49
CA LEU A 38 -5.31 2.57 3.78
C LEU A 38 -4.10 2.44 4.73
N LEU A 39 -3.18 1.52 4.43
CA LEU A 39 -2.00 1.27 5.25
C LEU A 39 -0.79 2.08 4.80
N TYR A 40 -0.49 2.07 3.51
CA TYR A 40 0.76 2.60 2.97
C TYR A 40 0.58 3.07 1.53
N ILE A 41 1.24 4.16 1.18
CA ILE A 41 1.40 4.71 -0.15
C ILE A 41 2.89 4.70 -0.48
N GLY A 42 3.23 4.31 -1.70
CA GLY A 42 4.60 4.40 -2.18
C GLY A 42 4.70 4.68 -3.67
N GLU A 43 5.88 5.12 -4.13
CA GLU A 43 6.20 5.26 -5.55
C GLU A 43 7.25 4.25 -6.04
N SER A 44 7.25 4.00 -7.35
CA SER A 44 8.37 3.32 -8.01
C SER A 44 8.35 3.50 -9.52
N TYR A 45 9.50 3.28 -10.17
CA TYR A 45 9.62 3.02 -11.61
C TYR A 45 8.99 1.70 -12.06
N SER A 46 8.85 0.73 -11.15
CA SER A 46 8.17 -0.54 -11.39
C SER A 46 7.43 -0.94 -10.11
N MET A 47 6.16 -0.58 -10.03
CA MET A 47 5.33 -0.77 -8.84
C MET A 47 5.29 -2.24 -8.40
N ILE A 48 5.16 -3.17 -9.35
CA ILE A 48 5.07 -4.61 -9.07
C ILE A 48 6.32 -5.15 -8.36
N GLN A 49 7.50 -4.75 -8.81
CA GLN A 49 8.76 -5.18 -8.22
C GLN A 49 8.90 -4.61 -6.79
N ARG A 50 8.62 -3.31 -6.63
CA ARG A 50 8.74 -2.64 -5.33
C ARG A 50 7.75 -3.20 -4.32
N CYS A 51 6.50 -3.38 -4.71
CA CYS A 51 5.48 -3.99 -3.87
C CYS A 51 5.77 -5.46 -3.53
N GLY A 52 6.42 -6.21 -4.43
CA GLY A 52 6.91 -7.55 -4.13
C GLY A 52 7.91 -7.56 -2.97
N PHE A 53 8.85 -6.59 -2.93
CA PHE A 53 9.76 -6.42 -1.80
C PHE A 53 9.04 -6.02 -0.52
N HIS A 54 8.06 -5.12 -0.59
CA HIS A 54 7.26 -4.77 0.59
C HIS A 54 6.49 -5.98 1.14
N LEU A 55 5.86 -6.78 0.27
CA LEU A 55 5.20 -8.02 0.70
C LEU A 55 6.18 -8.97 1.37
N TYR A 56 7.36 -9.21 0.78
CA TYR A 56 8.39 -10.03 1.42
C TYR A 56 8.72 -9.51 2.84
N ASN A 57 8.95 -8.20 2.99
CA ASN A 57 9.26 -7.58 4.28
C ASN A 57 8.12 -7.72 5.30
N ILE A 58 6.86 -7.59 4.88
CA ILE A 58 5.69 -7.78 5.76
C ILE A 58 5.65 -9.22 6.28
N PHE A 59 5.92 -10.21 5.43
CA PHE A 59 5.89 -11.62 5.85
C PHE A 59 7.10 -12.02 6.71
N GLN A 60 8.25 -11.35 6.54
CA GLN A 60 9.40 -11.53 7.43
C GLN A 60 9.22 -10.79 8.76
N ASN A 61 8.68 -9.58 8.72
CA ASN A 61 8.44 -8.73 9.87
C ASN A 61 7.10 -7.99 9.71
N PRO A 62 6.00 -8.51 10.28
CA PRO A 62 4.67 -7.92 10.14
C PRO A 62 4.59 -6.48 10.65
N THR A 63 5.43 -6.12 11.62
CA THR A 63 5.46 -4.76 12.20
C THR A 63 5.93 -3.71 11.22
N TYR A 64 6.47 -4.10 10.06
CA TYR A 64 6.88 -3.20 8.99
C TYR A 64 5.77 -2.21 8.61
N PHE A 65 4.54 -2.68 8.39
CA PHE A 65 3.34 -1.84 8.21
C PHE A 65 2.40 -1.82 9.43
N GLY A 66 2.93 -2.10 10.63
CA GLY A 66 2.13 -2.11 11.85
C GLY A 66 1.21 -3.31 12.02
N LEU A 67 1.39 -4.38 11.24
CA LEU A 67 0.65 -5.63 11.41
C LEU A 67 1.28 -6.52 12.50
N SER A 68 0.55 -7.56 12.89
CA SER A 68 1.02 -8.63 13.77
C SER A 68 0.94 -9.98 13.07
N HIS A 69 1.62 -11.01 13.59
CA HIS A 69 1.50 -12.37 13.07
C HIS A 69 0.05 -12.91 13.15
N LYS A 70 -0.74 -12.43 14.12
CA LYS A 70 -2.17 -12.78 14.22
C LYS A 70 -2.95 -12.24 13.02
N HIS A 71 -2.63 -11.04 12.54
CA HIS A 71 -3.28 -10.49 11.35
C HIS A 71 -2.94 -11.31 10.10
N LEU A 72 -1.67 -11.70 9.93
CA LEU A 72 -1.25 -12.49 8.76
C LEU A 72 -1.94 -13.86 8.69
N THR A 73 -2.24 -14.46 9.84
CA THR A 73 -2.89 -15.77 9.93
C THR A 73 -4.42 -15.70 9.93
N ASN A 74 -5.02 -14.52 10.10
CA ASN A 74 -6.48 -14.34 10.09
C ASN A 74 -7.04 -14.43 8.66
N ASP A 75 -7.91 -15.39 8.40
CA ASP A 75 -8.51 -15.68 7.09
C ASP A 75 -9.66 -14.73 6.72
N LYS A 76 -10.22 -14.01 7.69
CA LYS A 76 -11.19 -12.93 7.47
C LYS A 76 -10.55 -11.67 6.88
N LEU A 77 -9.24 -11.48 7.05
CA LEU A 77 -8.53 -10.31 6.55
C LEU A 77 -8.04 -10.50 5.11
N GLN A 78 -8.11 -9.43 4.34
CA GLN A 78 -7.56 -9.30 3.00
C GLN A 78 -6.64 -8.09 2.90
N LEU A 79 -5.42 -8.30 2.41
CA LEU A 79 -4.51 -7.25 2.00
C LEU A 79 -4.67 -7.03 0.49
N ILE A 80 -4.89 -5.78 0.08
CA ILE A 80 -4.98 -5.37 -1.31
C ILE A 80 -3.75 -4.54 -1.63
N VAL A 81 -3.07 -4.88 -2.71
CA VAL A 81 -1.99 -4.09 -3.30
C VAL A 81 -2.41 -3.69 -4.70
N GLU A 82 -2.45 -2.41 -4.98
CA GLU A 82 -2.98 -1.91 -6.24
C GLU A 82 -2.30 -0.62 -6.70
N ILE A 83 -2.57 -0.26 -7.96
CA ILE A 83 -2.13 0.99 -8.56
C ILE A 83 -3.04 2.09 -8.03
N TYR A 84 -2.46 3.11 -7.42
CA TYR A 84 -3.18 4.36 -7.15
C TYR A 84 -3.17 5.23 -8.42
N GLU A 85 -1.99 5.44 -9.01
CA GLU A 85 -1.82 6.21 -10.24
C GLU A 85 -0.66 5.65 -11.07
N SER A 86 -0.90 5.38 -12.35
CA SER A 86 0.17 5.04 -13.31
C SER A 86 0.71 6.30 -13.96
N ILE A 87 2.03 6.48 -13.96
CA ILE A 87 2.69 7.67 -14.50
C ILE A 87 3.48 7.28 -15.75
N SER A 88 3.22 7.99 -16.85
CA SER A 88 3.99 7.88 -18.08
C SER A 88 4.93 9.07 -18.20
N PHE A 89 6.20 8.79 -18.50
CA PHE A 89 7.20 9.82 -18.71
C PHE A 89 7.37 10.15 -20.19
N GLU A 90 7.73 11.39 -20.48
CA GLU A 90 8.21 11.77 -21.81
C GLU A 90 9.58 11.12 -22.08
N LYS A 91 9.93 10.93 -23.36
CA LYS A 91 11.13 10.17 -23.74
C LYS A 91 12.45 10.84 -23.35
N GLU A 92 12.48 12.16 -23.22
CA GLU A 92 13.71 12.94 -23.05
C GLU A 92 13.92 13.48 -21.62
N ILE A 93 13.05 13.11 -20.67
CA ILE A 93 13.18 13.55 -19.27
C ILE A 93 14.28 12.76 -18.54
N SER A 94 15.06 13.45 -17.70
CA SER A 94 16.13 12.85 -16.91
C SER A 94 15.61 11.98 -15.77
N ASN A 95 16.43 11.07 -15.24
CA ASN A 95 16.03 10.25 -14.09
C ASN A 95 15.80 11.09 -12.82
N GLU A 96 16.55 12.18 -12.64
CA GLU A 96 16.35 13.08 -11.49
C GLU A 96 14.97 13.77 -11.54
N GLU A 97 14.54 14.21 -12.72
CA GLU A 97 13.21 14.79 -12.89
C GLU A 97 12.10 13.75 -12.72
N ARG A 98 12.31 12.51 -13.17
CA ARG A 98 11.36 11.40 -12.92
C ARG A 98 11.24 11.08 -11.43
N ASP A 99 12.36 11.00 -10.72
CA ASP A 99 12.38 10.80 -9.26
C ASP A 99 11.60 11.91 -8.56
N LYS A 100 11.81 13.16 -8.98
CA LYS A 100 11.08 14.31 -8.43
C LYS A 100 9.57 14.20 -8.67
N ILE A 101 9.14 13.89 -9.91
CA ILE A 101 7.73 13.73 -10.25
C ILE A 101 7.08 12.64 -9.38
N LEU A 102 7.74 11.49 -9.24
CA LEU A 102 7.22 10.37 -8.45
C LEU A 102 7.10 10.73 -6.97
N ARG A 103 8.14 11.34 -6.38
CA ARG A 103 8.13 11.77 -4.97
C ARG A 103 7.10 12.86 -4.70
N ASP A 104 6.96 13.82 -5.61
CA ASP A 104 5.95 14.89 -5.48
C ASP A 104 4.54 14.27 -5.51
N LYS A 105 4.28 13.32 -6.41
CA LYS A 105 3.01 12.59 -6.50
C LYS A 105 2.73 11.74 -5.26
N GLU A 106 3.70 10.95 -4.81
CA GLU A 106 3.58 10.16 -3.58
C GLU A 106 3.22 11.05 -2.38
N ARG A 107 3.93 12.17 -2.22
CA ARG A 107 3.73 13.11 -1.13
C ARG A 107 2.36 13.79 -1.18
N GLU A 108 1.88 14.18 -2.35
CA GLU A 108 0.51 14.69 -2.55
C GLU A 108 -0.52 13.70 -2.00
N VAL A 109 -0.39 12.42 -2.37
CA VAL A 109 -1.33 11.36 -1.97
C VAL A 109 -1.23 11.05 -0.47
N ILE A 110 -0.02 11.03 0.11
CA ILE A 110 0.16 10.82 1.55
C ILE A 110 -0.52 11.93 2.36
N ILE A 111 -0.36 13.18 1.95
CA ILE A 111 -0.98 14.33 2.63
C ILE A 111 -2.51 14.25 2.53
N GLU A 112 -3.04 13.90 1.35
CA GLU A 112 -4.49 13.81 1.11
C GLU A 112 -5.12 12.64 1.88
N LYS A 113 -4.52 11.45 1.78
CA LYS A 113 -5.15 10.19 2.23
C LYS A 113 -4.73 9.75 3.62
N GLN A 114 -3.62 10.28 4.15
CA GLN A 114 -3.11 10.00 5.50
C GLN A 114 -3.04 8.49 5.85
N PRO A 115 -2.27 7.68 5.10
CA PRO A 115 -2.10 6.25 5.36
C PRO A 115 -1.71 5.96 6.81
N LEU A 116 -2.29 4.91 7.39
CA LEU A 116 -2.17 4.61 8.83
C LEU A 116 -0.73 4.33 9.28
N SER A 117 0.08 3.70 8.42
CA SER A 117 1.45 3.29 8.79
C SER A 117 2.49 4.40 8.60
N GLN A 118 2.17 5.47 7.85
CA GLN A 118 3.10 6.55 7.52
C GLN A 118 2.72 7.88 8.19
N CYS A 119 3.70 8.73 8.38
CA CYS A 119 3.52 10.11 8.80
C CYS A 119 2.69 10.86 7.74
N SER A 120 1.80 11.76 8.17
CA SER A 120 0.88 12.47 7.26
C SER A 120 1.55 13.53 6.37
N ALA A 121 2.88 13.64 6.38
CA ALA A 121 3.63 14.69 5.70
C ALA A 121 4.71 14.16 4.75
N ASN A 122 5.10 12.89 4.88
CA ASN A 122 6.16 12.25 4.11
C ASN A 122 5.99 10.71 4.14
N ASP A 123 6.88 10.01 3.45
CA ASP A 123 6.86 8.56 3.32
C ASP A 123 7.38 7.80 4.57
N ASP A 124 7.87 8.51 5.58
CA ASP A 124 8.39 7.91 6.80
C ASP A 124 7.31 7.11 7.54
N LEU A 125 7.70 5.93 8.02
CA LEU A 125 6.84 5.09 8.85
C LEU A 125 6.71 5.67 10.26
N ARG A 126 5.50 5.68 10.81
CA ARG A 126 5.26 6.09 12.21
C ARG A 126 5.90 5.10 13.16
N GLU A 127 6.51 5.58 14.24
CA GLU A 127 7.06 4.72 15.30
C GLU A 127 5.95 3.88 15.97
N ASN A 128 4.80 4.50 16.25
CA ASN A 128 3.64 3.86 16.88
C ASN A 128 2.68 3.18 15.89
N ARG A 129 3.10 2.93 14.64
CA ARG A 129 2.25 2.31 13.60
C ARG A 129 1.63 0.97 14.03
N VAL A 130 2.33 0.18 14.84
CA VAL A 130 1.82 -1.11 15.35
C VAL A 130 0.54 -0.92 16.17
N GLU A 131 0.51 0.11 17.01
CA GLU A 131 -0.65 0.42 17.84
C GLU A 131 -1.80 0.99 17.00
N ILE A 132 -1.48 1.95 16.12
CA ILE A 132 -2.48 2.61 15.24
C ILE A 132 -3.15 1.59 14.33
N VAL A 133 -2.35 0.83 13.58
CA VAL A 133 -2.85 -0.15 12.60
C VAL A 133 -3.54 -1.31 13.31
N GLY A 134 -2.96 -1.81 14.41
CA GLY A 134 -3.57 -2.88 15.21
C GLY A 134 -4.95 -2.47 15.73
N SER A 135 -5.06 -1.29 16.35
CA SER A 135 -6.33 -0.79 16.89
C SER A 135 -7.39 -0.60 15.80
N ALA A 136 -7.00 -0.09 14.64
CA ALA A 136 -7.91 0.09 13.51
C ALA A 136 -8.43 -1.26 12.96
N ILE A 137 -7.56 -2.28 12.87
CA ILE A 137 -7.95 -3.62 12.44
C ILE A 137 -8.88 -4.29 13.47
N GLU A 138 -8.62 -4.15 14.77
CA GLU A 138 -9.51 -4.70 15.81
C GLU A 138 -10.90 -4.05 15.75
N GLN A 139 -10.98 -2.73 15.54
CA GLN A 139 -12.27 -2.05 15.32
C GLN A 139 -13.00 -2.58 14.09
N LEU A 140 -12.27 -2.84 13.00
CA LEU A 140 -12.81 -3.41 11.77
C LEU A 140 -13.33 -4.84 11.99
N LEU A 141 -12.64 -5.66 12.77
CA LEU A 141 -13.07 -7.02 13.12
C LEU A 141 -14.30 -7.06 14.05
N ASN A 142 -14.47 -6.06 14.92
CA ASN A 142 -15.55 -5.99 15.91
C ASN A 142 -16.85 -5.36 15.38
N LYS A 143 -16.87 -4.86 14.14
CA LYS A 143 -18.09 -4.34 13.48
C LYS A 143 -19.01 -5.46 12.94
N GLN A 144 -18.60 -6.72 13.04
CA GLN A 144 -19.41 -7.91 12.73
C GLN A 144 -20.18 -8.40 13.97
#